data_AF-A0A524JB14-F1
#
_entry.id   AF-A0A524JB14-F1
#
_cell.length_a   1.000
_cell.length_b   1.000
_cell.length_c   1.000
_cell.angle_alpha   90.00
_cell.angle_beta   90.00
_cell.angle_gamma   90.00
#
_symmetry.space_group_name_H-M   'P 1'
#
loop_
_entity.id
_entity.type
_entity.pdbx_description
1 polymer ?
#
loop_
_entity_poly.entity_id
_entity_poly.type
_entity_poly.pdbx_seq_one_letter_code
_entity_poly.pdbx_strand_id
1 'polypeptide(L)'
;RHNLLVLEDACQADGGSYGGKRLGSIGHAGAFSYNHFKIMTCGEGGALVTNDRTIYERALIFHDGGSSFRDHADQIKTPFFAGWNFRINEILSAILRVQLTRLDGMLEAMLAEKRTMIQELDGAGPFTFNPIHDIEGDCGTTLALQLESKEKMRTFLAKLDEEGVSASSPIDSGRHVYTNWEPVLGKQGAHNTAFNAYELAPDAAHYSADMCPVTLDALARSVFLYTNPERSREDLQAMIEKVKRAAAKI
;
A
#
# COMPACT_ATOMS: atom_id res chain seq x y z
N ARG A 1 -19.23 -14.29 -11.12
CA ARG A 1 -19.86 -13.54 -10.00
C ARG A 1 -20.09 -14.55 -8.87
N HIS A 2 -19.59 -14.30 -7.64
CA HIS A 2 -19.47 -15.32 -6.58
C HIS A 2 -20.13 -14.94 -5.24
N ASN A 3 -20.91 -13.85 -5.17
CA ASN A 3 -21.51 -13.34 -3.92
C ASN A 3 -20.46 -13.13 -2.80
N LEU A 4 -19.31 -12.57 -3.14
CA LEU A 4 -18.23 -12.25 -2.20
C LEU A 4 -18.25 -10.76 -1.85
N LEU A 5 -18.01 -10.47 -0.58
CA LEU A 5 -17.66 -9.12 -0.14
C LEU A 5 -16.26 -8.77 -0.63
N VAL A 6 -16.03 -7.47 -0.83
CA VAL A 6 -14.77 -6.91 -1.32
C VAL A 6 -14.37 -5.82 -0.34
N LEU A 7 -13.25 -6.04 0.35
CA LEU A 7 -12.59 -5.05 1.18
C LEU A 7 -11.35 -4.56 0.42
N GLU A 8 -11.26 -3.26 0.23
CA GLU A 8 -10.09 -2.62 -0.37
C GLU A 8 -9.09 -2.24 0.73
N ASP A 9 -7.89 -2.80 0.68
CA ASP A 9 -6.76 -2.23 1.41
C ASP A 9 -6.13 -1.12 0.56
N ALA A 10 -6.45 0.13 0.88
CA ALA A 10 -5.93 1.32 0.22
C ALA A 10 -4.83 2.01 1.06
N CYS A 11 -4.23 1.30 2.04
CA CYS A 11 -3.24 1.86 2.97
C CYS A 11 -1.94 2.34 2.32
N GLN A 12 -1.72 2.09 1.03
CA GLN A 12 -0.55 2.56 0.26
C GLN A 12 -0.96 3.45 -0.93
N ALA A 13 -2.25 3.81 -1.02
CA ALA A 13 -2.83 4.43 -2.20
C ALA A 13 -3.86 5.52 -1.84
N ASP A 14 -3.58 6.29 -0.78
CA ASP A 14 -4.41 7.42 -0.36
C ASP A 14 -4.61 8.40 -1.53
N GLY A 15 -5.87 8.73 -1.81
CA GLY A 15 -6.27 9.62 -2.90
C GLY A 15 -6.12 9.03 -4.30
N GLY A 16 -5.63 7.81 -4.47
CA GLY A 16 -5.66 7.13 -5.77
C GLY A 16 -7.09 6.92 -6.28
N SER A 17 -7.23 6.59 -7.56
CA SER A 17 -8.52 6.25 -8.17
C SER A 17 -8.40 5.15 -9.21
N TYR A 18 -9.53 4.55 -9.57
CA TYR A 18 -9.64 3.61 -10.68
C TYR A 18 -10.98 3.81 -11.37
N GLY A 19 -10.96 4.06 -12.69
CA GLY A 19 -12.17 4.30 -13.47
C GLY A 19 -12.99 5.49 -12.96
N GLY A 20 -12.30 6.54 -12.50
CA GLY A 20 -12.92 7.76 -11.95
C GLY A 20 -13.48 7.64 -10.53
N LYS A 21 -13.29 6.51 -9.83
CA LYS A 21 -13.69 6.31 -8.43
C LYS A 21 -12.47 6.26 -7.51
N ARG A 22 -12.50 6.98 -6.39
CA ARG A 22 -11.41 6.95 -5.40
C ARG A 22 -11.25 5.53 -4.84
N LEU A 23 -10.01 5.08 -4.66
CA LEU A 23 -9.71 3.78 -4.05
C LEU A 23 -10.29 3.72 -2.63
N GLY A 24 -10.76 2.55 -2.22
CA GLY A 24 -11.50 2.37 -0.97
C GLY A 24 -13.01 2.62 -1.09
N SER A 25 -13.49 3.15 -2.21
CA SER A 25 -14.92 3.39 -2.47
C SER A 25 -15.54 2.50 -3.55
N ILE A 26 -14.78 1.54 -4.09
CA ILE A 26 -15.17 0.66 -5.20
C ILE A 26 -15.82 -0.63 -4.68
N GLY A 27 -15.22 -1.21 -3.63
CA GLY A 27 -15.70 -2.38 -2.93
C GLY A 27 -16.82 -2.07 -1.94
N HIS A 28 -17.04 -2.98 -1.00
CA HIS A 28 -18.03 -2.81 0.06
C HIS A 28 -17.49 -1.96 1.21
N ALA A 29 -16.18 -1.98 1.43
CA ALA A 29 -15.48 -1.10 2.36
C ALA A 29 -14.03 -0.89 1.91
N GLY A 30 -13.42 0.19 2.39
CA GLY A 30 -12.01 0.50 2.20
C GLY A 30 -11.33 0.79 3.52
N ALA A 31 -10.04 0.48 3.61
CA ALA A 31 -9.19 0.78 4.75
C ALA A 31 -8.00 1.65 4.33
N PHE A 32 -7.66 2.61 5.18
CA PHE A 32 -6.50 3.48 5.04
C PHE A 32 -5.64 3.42 6.30
N SER A 33 -4.36 3.68 6.12
CA SER A 33 -3.38 3.81 7.19
C SER A 33 -2.81 5.22 7.11
N TYR A 34 -2.53 5.80 8.27
CA TYR A 34 -1.86 7.09 8.38
C TYR A 34 -0.59 7.00 9.23
N ASN A 35 0.03 5.81 9.23
CA ASN A 35 1.34 5.62 9.82
C ASN A 35 2.41 6.52 9.15
N HIS A 36 3.60 6.59 9.74
CA HIS A 36 4.68 7.47 9.28
C HIS A 36 5.07 7.34 7.79
N PHE A 37 4.91 6.16 7.18
CA PHE A 37 5.41 5.86 5.84
C PHE A 37 4.37 6.03 4.72
N LYS A 38 3.18 6.58 5.02
CA LYS A 38 2.09 6.73 4.04
C LYS A 38 2.12 8.10 3.35
N ILE A 39 1.37 8.22 2.26
CA ILE A 39 1.28 9.46 1.47
C ILE A 39 0.80 10.62 2.36
N MET A 40 -0.17 10.34 3.23
CA MET A 40 -0.55 11.22 4.34
C MET A 40 -0.28 10.54 5.66
N THR A 41 0.16 11.31 6.65
CA THR A 41 0.50 10.76 7.96
C THR A 41 0.10 11.65 9.13
N CYS A 42 -0.27 11.01 10.23
CA CYS A 42 -0.34 11.63 11.55
C CYS A 42 0.55 10.88 12.57
N GLY A 43 1.61 10.24 12.10
CA GLY A 43 2.43 9.35 12.91
C GLY A 43 1.81 7.95 13.01
N GLU A 44 0.63 7.85 13.62
CA GLU A 44 -0.16 6.61 13.70
C GLU A 44 -1.66 6.92 13.57
N GLY A 45 -2.37 6.12 12.78
CA GLY A 45 -3.80 6.30 12.55
C GLY A 45 -4.32 5.44 11.41
N GLY A 46 -5.63 5.45 11.23
CA GLY A 46 -6.28 4.78 10.10
C GLY A 46 -7.70 5.25 9.92
N ALA A 47 -8.31 4.83 8.82
CA ALA A 47 -9.71 5.07 8.53
C ALA A 47 -10.35 3.85 7.88
N LEU A 48 -11.64 3.69 8.13
CA LEU A 48 -12.51 2.81 7.35
C LEU A 48 -13.52 3.69 6.62
N VAL A 49 -13.73 3.40 5.34
CA VAL A 49 -14.75 4.05 4.52
C VAL A 49 -15.71 3.01 3.96
N THR A 50 -16.98 3.38 3.80
CA THR A 50 -18.00 2.54 3.18
C THR A 50 -19.21 3.38 2.82
N ASN A 51 -19.96 2.96 1.80
CA ASN A 51 -21.29 3.48 1.49
C ASN A 51 -22.41 2.68 2.17
N ASP A 52 -22.09 1.57 2.83
CA ASP A 52 -23.05 0.71 3.52
C ASP A 52 -23.21 1.16 4.98
N ARG A 53 -24.42 1.58 5.33
CA ARG A 53 -24.75 2.08 6.67
C ARG A 53 -24.55 1.02 7.75
N THR A 54 -24.85 -0.25 7.46
CA THR A 54 -24.70 -1.34 8.42
C THR A 54 -23.22 -1.65 8.66
N ILE A 55 -22.37 -1.62 7.63
CA ILE A 55 -20.91 -1.75 7.80
C ILE A 55 -20.37 -0.57 8.62
N TYR A 56 -20.79 0.65 8.31
CA TYR A 56 -20.39 1.85 9.04
C TYR A 56 -20.75 1.75 10.53
N GLU A 57 -21.99 1.41 10.86
CA GLU A 57 -22.43 1.29 12.25
C GLU A 57 -21.70 0.17 13.01
N ARG A 58 -21.44 -0.97 12.35
CA ARG A 58 -20.64 -2.05 12.96
C ARG A 58 -19.21 -1.61 13.24
N ALA A 59 -18.58 -0.89 12.31
CA ALA A 59 -17.25 -0.32 12.52
C ALA A 59 -17.25 0.73 13.64
N LEU A 60 -18.28 1.58 13.68
CA LEU A 60 -18.47 2.60 14.72
C LEU A 60 -18.60 1.96 16.11
N ILE A 61 -19.40 0.89 16.25
CA ILE A 61 -19.54 0.17 17.52
C ILE A 61 -18.23 -0.53 17.91
N PHE A 62 -17.56 -1.18 16.95
CA PHE A 62 -16.34 -1.94 17.23
C PHE A 62 -15.13 -1.07 17.55
N HIS A 63 -14.98 0.11 16.94
CA HIS A 63 -13.85 1.00 17.19
C HIS A 63 -13.96 1.79 18.51
N ASP A 64 -15.19 1.99 19.00
CA ASP A 64 -15.49 2.66 20.26
C ASP A 64 -16.41 1.78 21.11
N GLY A 65 -15.82 0.98 22.01
CA GLY A 65 -16.57 0.18 22.98
C GLY A 65 -17.53 0.97 23.89
N GLY A 66 -17.43 2.31 23.92
CA GLY A 66 -18.38 3.20 24.60
C GLY A 66 -19.46 3.79 23.70
N SER A 67 -19.60 3.33 22.46
CA SER A 67 -20.52 3.88 21.44
C SER A 67 -21.98 3.97 21.91
N SER A 68 -22.44 3.05 22.76
CA SER A 68 -23.80 3.08 23.32
C SER A 68 -24.06 4.22 24.31
N PHE A 69 -23.02 4.94 24.74
CA PHE A 69 -23.11 6.06 25.68
C PHE A 69 -22.84 7.42 25.00
N ARG A 70 -22.71 7.45 23.66
CA ARG A 70 -22.46 8.68 22.90
C ARG A 70 -23.77 9.37 22.51
N ASP A 71 -23.69 10.68 22.27
CA ASP A 71 -24.85 11.50 21.89
C ASP A 71 -25.54 11.05 20.58
N HIS A 72 -24.84 10.27 19.74
CA HIS A 72 -25.37 9.72 18.49
C HIS A 72 -25.90 8.28 18.61
N ALA A 73 -25.95 7.71 19.81
CA ALA A 73 -26.31 6.31 20.02
C ALA A 73 -27.75 5.98 19.58
N ASP A 74 -28.66 6.95 19.70
CA ASP A 74 -30.07 6.84 19.28
C ASP A 74 -30.24 6.74 17.74
N GLN A 75 -29.22 7.13 16.98
CA GLN A 75 -29.21 7.07 15.52
C GLN A 75 -28.67 5.73 14.98
N ILE A 76 -28.14 4.87 15.84
CA ILE A 76 -27.56 3.57 15.47
C ILE A 76 -28.66 2.52 15.44
N LYS A 77 -28.85 1.87 14.29
CA LYS A 77 -29.85 0.81 14.12
C LYS A 77 -29.29 -0.59 14.37
N THR A 78 -27.98 -0.75 14.18
CA THR A 78 -27.27 -1.99 14.47
C THR A 78 -27.26 -2.26 15.98
N PRO A 79 -27.64 -3.46 16.44
CA PRO A 79 -27.55 -3.81 17.86
C PRO A 79 -26.13 -3.62 18.41
N PHE A 80 -26.01 -2.98 19.57
CA PHE A 80 -24.72 -2.78 20.22
C PHE A 80 -24.09 -4.13 20.62
N PHE A 81 -22.78 -4.23 20.45
CA PHE A 81 -21.96 -5.37 20.85
C PHE A 81 -20.62 -4.87 21.42
N ALA A 82 -19.89 -5.76 22.09
CA ALA A 82 -18.60 -5.41 22.67
C ALA A 82 -17.58 -5.06 21.57
N GLY A 83 -17.10 -3.82 21.61
CA GLY A 83 -16.03 -3.32 20.75
C GLY A 83 -14.68 -3.25 21.48
N TRP A 84 -13.70 -2.71 20.77
CA TRP A 84 -12.36 -2.37 21.24
C TRP A 84 -12.23 -0.84 21.31
N ASN A 85 -11.05 -0.35 21.67
CA ASN A 85 -10.73 1.06 21.62
C ASN A 85 -9.68 1.31 20.54
N PHE A 86 -10.14 1.69 19.35
CA PHE A 86 -9.32 2.15 18.24
C PHE A 86 -9.55 3.64 17.94
N ARG A 87 -10.07 4.40 18.92
CA ARG A 87 -10.31 5.83 18.76
C ARG A 87 -8.99 6.57 18.53
N ILE A 88 -8.98 7.42 17.51
CA ILE A 88 -7.93 8.40 17.29
C ILE A 88 -8.16 9.61 18.21
N ASN A 89 -7.10 10.31 18.60
CA ASN A 89 -7.22 11.55 19.38
C ASN A 89 -7.32 12.80 18.48
N GLU A 90 -7.79 13.90 19.05
CA GLU A 90 -8.04 15.16 18.34
C GLU A 90 -6.76 15.78 17.73
N ILE A 91 -5.59 15.61 18.37
CA ILE A 91 -4.33 16.17 17.87
C ILE A 91 -3.94 15.49 16.55
N LEU A 92 -4.00 14.15 16.51
CA LEU A 92 -3.68 13.41 15.29
C LEU A 92 -4.70 13.69 14.19
N SER A 93 -5.98 13.84 14.56
CA SER A 93 -7.04 14.23 13.63
C SER A 93 -6.80 15.63 13.04
N ALA A 94 -6.33 16.59 13.84
CA ALA A 94 -5.98 17.92 13.37
C ALA A 94 -4.81 17.90 12.37
N ILE A 95 -3.81 17.05 12.61
CA ILE A 95 -2.70 16.84 11.66
C ILE A 95 -3.24 16.29 10.33
N LEU A 96 -4.10 15.26 10.38
CA LEU A 96 -4.69 14.68 9.17
C LEU A 96 -5.51 15.70 8.38
N ARG A 97 -6.26 16.57 9.05
CA ARG A 97 -7.01 17.63 8.37
C ARG A 97 -6.10 18.54 7.54
N VAL A 98 -4.92 18.88 8.05
CA VAL A 98 -3.93 19.69 7.29
C VAL A 98 -3.30 18.86 6.17
N GLN A 99 -2.91 17.62 6.44
CA GLN A 99 -2.35 16.72 5.42
C GLN A 99 -3.30 16.54 4.24
N LEU A 100 -4.59 16.38 4.49
CA LEU A 100 -5.62 16.22 3.46
C LEU A 100 -5.70 17.41 2.51
N THR A 101 -5.49 18.64 3.00
CA THR A 101 -5.46 19.83 2.12
C THR A 101 -4.27 19.85 1.15
N ARG A 102 -3.24 19.05 1.41
CA ARG A 102 -2.02 18.96 0.59
C ARG A 102 -2.03 17.75 -0.34
N LEU A 103 -2.93 16.79 -0.12
CA LEU A 103 -2.92 15.48 -0.78
C LEU A 103 -2.92 15.61 -2.30
N ASP A 104 -3.89 16.33 -2.88
CA ASP A 104 -4.02 16.42 -4.34
C ASP A 104 -2.75 17.01 -4.99
N GLY A 105 -2.17 18.07 -4.41
CA GLY A 105 -0.92 18.66 -4.92
C GLY A 105 0.29 17.73 -4.80
N MET A 106 0.38 16.91 -3.73
CA MET A 106 1.44 15.90 -3.60
C MET A 106 1.29 14.79 -4.64
N LEU A 107 0.05 14.31 -4.88
CA LEU A 107 -0.24 13.30 -5.89
C LEU A 107 0.06 13.81 -7.31
N GLU A 108 -0.35 15.03 -7.63
CA GLU A 108 -0.08 15.67 -8.92
C GLU A 108 1.43 15.76 -9.20
N ALA A 109 2.22 16.19 -8.20
CA ALA A 109 3.67 16.28 -8.33
C ALA A 109 4.32 14.89 -8.54
N MET A 110 3.97 13.89 -7.71
CA MET A 110 4.51 12.53 -7.86
C MET A 110 4.10 11.89 -9.20
N LEU A 111 2.85 12.07 -9.63
CA LEU A 111 2.37 11.53 -10.90
C LEU A 111 3.07 12.18 -12.10
N ALA A 112 3.33 13.49 -12.04
CA ALA A 112 4.10 14.19 -13.06
C ALA A 112 5.55 13.66 -13.16
N GLU A 113 6.21 13.43 -12.02
CA GLU A 113 7.54 12.79 -12.01
C GLU A 113 7.48 11.38 -12.60
N LYS A 114 6.52 10.56 -12.18
CA LYS A 114 6.35 9.18 -12.68
C LYS A 114 6.12 9.15 -14.19
N ARG A 115 5.28 10.03 -14.73
CA ARG A 115 5.05 10.15 -16.18
C ARG A 115 6.33 10.53 -16.92
N THR A 116 7.10 11.47 -16.38
CA THR A 116 8.38 11.88 -16.95
C THR A 116 9.36 10.71 -16.97
N MET A 117 9.47 9.96 -15.87
CA MET A 117 10.30 8.76 -15.82
C MET A 117 9.85 7.69 -16.81
N ILE A 118 8.55 7.44 -16.96
CA ILE A 118 8.02 6.48 -17.95
C ILE A 118 8.43 6.92 -19.37
N GLN A 119 8.21 8.18 -19.72
CA GLN A 119 8.52 8.71 -21.04
C GLN A 119 10.01 8.63 -21.36
N GLU A 120 10.87 9.03 -20.42
CA GLU A 120 12.31 9.15 -20.64
C GLU A 120 13.08 7.83 -20.49
N LEU A 121 12.54 6.87 -19.73
CA LEU A 121 13.16 5.56 -19.55
C LEU A 121 12.59 4.49 -20.49
N ASP A 122 11.59 4.81 -21.30
CA ASP A 122 11.06 3.88 -22.30
C ASP A 122 12.15 3.50 -23.31
N GLY A 123 12.41 2.20 -23.45
CA GLY A 123 13.49 1.67 -24.29
C GLY A 123 14.93 1.98 -23.80
N ALA A 124 15.11 2.56 -22.62
CA ALA A 124 16.43 2.97 -22.12
C ALA A 124 17.28 1.82 -21.54
N GLY A 125 16.71 0.62 -21.41
CA GLY A 125 17.39 -0.54 -20.82
C GLY A 125 16.62 -1.85 -20.99
N PRO A 126 17.19 -2.97 -20.53
CA PRO A 126 16.55 -4.28 -20.60
C PRO A 126 15.54 -4.49 -19.46
N PHE A 127 14.60 -3.55 -19.33
CA PHE A 127 13.48 -3.62 -18.40
C PHE A 127 12.18 -3.15 -19.04
N THR A 128 11.06 -3.56 -18.47
CA THR A 128 9.73 -3.04 -18.82
C THR A 128 9.09 -2.41 -17.60
N PHE A 129 8.07 -1.59 -17.78
CA PHE A 129 7.26 -1.10 -16.66
C PHE A 129 6.26 -2.18 -16.20
N ASN A 130 5.97 -2.23 -14.91
CA ASN A 130 4.81 -3.01 -14.44
C ASN A 130 3.52 -2.49 -15.08
N PRO A 131 2.49 -3.33 -15.27
CA PRO A 131 1.19 -2.88 -15.76
C PRO A 131 0.61 -1.78 -14.88
N ILE A 132 0.23 -0.66 -15.50
CA ILE A 132 -0.52 0.43 -14.87
C ILE A 132 -1.90 0.43 -15.51
N HIS A 133 -2.92 0.00 -14.77
CA HIS A 133 -4.27 -0.20 -15.32
C HIS A 133 -5.08 1.10 -15.47
N ASP A 134 -4.73 2.14 -14.70
CA ASP A 134 -5.30 3.48 -14.80
C ASP A 134 -4.22 4.48 -14.35
N ILE A 135 -3.53 5.10 -15.31
CA ILE A 135 -2.45 6.06 -15.02
C ILE A 135 -2.99 7.39 -14.47
N GLU A 136 -4.22 7.77 -14.81
CA GLU A 136 -4.82 9.00 -14.30
C GLU A 136 -5.19 8.87 -12.82
N GLY A 137 -5.44 7.64 -12.36
CA GLY A 137 -5.74 7.34 -10.96
C GLY A 137 -4.55 6.86 -10.12
N ASP A 138 -3.36 6.75 -10.69
CA ASP A 138 -2.16 6.28 -10.00
C ASP A 138 -1.64 7.33 -9.00
N CYS A 139 -1.27 6.91 -7.79
CA CYS A 139 -0.76 7.81 -6.75
C CYS A 139 0.65 8.37 -7.02
N GLY A 140 1.36 7.83 -8.02
CA GLY A 140 2.69 8.30 -8.41
C GLY A 140 3.84 7.78 -7.54
N THR A 141 3.57 7.18 -6.37
CA THR A 141 4.58 6.93 -5.31
C THR A 141 5.84 6.18 -5.74
N THR A 142 5.70 5.23 -6.66
CA THR A 142 6.81 4.44 -7.19
C THR A 142 6.61 4.13 -8.67
N LEU A 143 7.74 4.05 -9.39
CA LEU A 143 7.81 3.43 -10.71
C LEU A 143 8.48 2.07 -10.57
N ALA A 144 7.73 1.01 -10.87
CA ALA A 144 8.23 -0.36 -10.82
C ALA A 144 8.71 -0.82 -12.19
N LEU A 145 9.96 -1.27 -12.25
CA LEU A 145 10.65 -1.81 -13.42
C LEU A 145 10.79 -3.33 -13.26
N GLN A 146 10.53 -4.08 -14.32
CA GLN A 146 10.66 -5.53 -14.41
C GLN A 146 11.84 -5.90 -15.29
N LEU A 147 12.75 -6.71 -14.77
CA LEU A 147 13.88 -7.25 -15.52
C LEU A 147 13.61 -8.70 -15.91
N GLU A 148 14.39 -9.20 -16.87
CA GLU A 148 14.24 -10.58 -17.38
C GLU A 148 14.54 -11.64 -16.31
N SER A 149 15.45 -11.36 -15.37
CA SER A 149 15.85 -12.31 -14.33
C SER A 149 16.24 -11.63 -13.01
N LYS A 150 16.30 -12.43 -11.94
CA LYS A 150 16.75 -11.98 -10.61
C LYS A 150 18.20 -11.48 -10.67
N GLU A 151 19.06 -12.14 -11.44
CA GLU A 151 20.46 -11.80 -11.61
C GLU A 151 20.60 -10.42 -12.27
N LYS A 152 19.86 -10.18 -13.37
CA LYS A 152 19.82 -8.85 -14.00
C LYS A 152 19.28 -7.79 -13.04
N MET A 153 18.21 -8.09 -12.30
CA MET A 153 17.68 -7.20 -11.27
C MET A 153 18.75 -6.81 -10.24
N ARG A 154 19.51 -7.79 -9.72
CA ARG A 154 20.59 -7.54 -8.75
C ARG A 154 21.72 -6.70 -9.33
N THR A 155 22.17 -7.01 -10.54
CA THR A 155 23.19 -6.21 -11.21
C THR A 155 22.69 -4.78 -11.42
N PHE A 156 21.42 -4.60 -11.83
CA PHE A 156 20.85 -3.27 -12.04
C PHE A 156 20.78 -2.45 -10.76
N LEU A 157 20.30 -3.04 -9.65
CA LEU A 157 20.31 -2.37 -8.35
C LEU A 157 21.71 -1.93 -7.92
N ALA A 158 22.72 -2.80 -8.11
CA ALA A 158 24.10 -2.44 -7.81
C ALA A 158 24.60 -1.28 -8.70
N LYS A 159 24.24 -1.26 -9.99
CA LYS A 159 24.58 -0.14 -10.89
C LYS A 159 23.85 1.15 -10.55
N LEU A 160 22.62 1.08 -10.07
CA LEU A 160 21.90 2.25 -9.56
C LEU A 160 22.58 2.82 -8.31
N ASP A 161 22.98 1.96 -7.38
CA ASP A 161 23.73 2.37 -6.17
C ASP A 161 25.08 3.01 -6.52
N GLU A 162 25.85 2.42 -7.45
CA GLU A 162 27.11 3.00 -7.96
C GLU A 162 26.93 4.41 -8.56
N GLU A 163 25.79 4.68 -9.21
CA GLU A 163 25.44 6.01 -9.75
C GLU A 163 24.81 6.95 -8.69
N GLY A 164 24.60 6.46 -7.47
CA GLY A 164 23.97 7.19 -6.37
C GLY A 164 22.47 7.42 -6.58
N VAL A 165 21.76 6.47 -7.18
CA VAL A 165 20.31 6.48 -7.35
C VAL A 165 19.67 5.62 -6.26
N SER A 166 18.80 6.22 -5.45
CA SER A 166 18.01 5.47 -4.46
C SER A 166 16.97 4.60 -5.16
N ALA A 167 17.12 3.29 -5.01
CA ALA A 167 16.22 2.27 -5.53
C ALA A 167 16.19 1.06 -4.59
N SER A 168 15.17 0.21 -4.70
CA SER A 168 15.12 -1.04 -3.96
C SER A 168 14.41 -2.13 -4.76
N SER A 169 14.39 -3.37 -4.24
CA SER A 169 13.53 -4.43 -4.75
C SER A 169 12.50 -4.83 -3.69
N PRO A 170 11.23 -5.06 -4.06
CA PRO A 170 10.22 -5.47 -3.09
C PRO A 170 10.49 -6.85 -2.45
N ILE A 171 11.25 -7.73 -3.12
CA ILE A 171 11.65 -9.03 -2.54
C ILE A 171 12.56 -8.85 -1.31
N ASP A 172 13.25 -7.72 -1.18
CA ASP A 172 14.16 -7.42 -0.07
C ASP A 172 13.48 -6.66 1.07
N SER A 173 12.19 -6.37 0.93
CA SER A 173 11.46 -5.56 1.91
C SER A 173 11.24 -6.27 3.26
N GLY A 174 11.59 -7.56 3.35
CA GLY A 174 11.43 -8.39 4.53
C GLY A 174 9.96 -8.61 4.85
N ARG A 175 9.38 -7.69 5.62
CA ARG A 175 8.01 -7.80 6.17
C ARG A 175 6.89 -7.80 5.12
N HIS A 176 7.14 -7.43 3.86
CA HIS A 176 6.12 -7.46 2.80
C HIS A 176 6.27 -8.65 1.85
N VAL A 177 7.07 -9.65 2.22
CA VAL A 177 7.18 -10.93 1.51
C VAL A 177 6.71 -12.04 2.45
N TYR A 178 5.66 -12.76 2.05
CA TYR A 178 4.97 -13.71 2.92
C TYR A 178 5.86 -14.86 3.42
N THR A 179 6.94 -15.17 2.69
CA THR A 179 7.92 -16.19 3.09
C THR A 179 8.65 -15.85 4.39
N ASN A 180 8.59 -14.58 4.83
CA ASN A 180 9.19 -14.11 6.07
C ASN A 180 8.18 -14.06 7.24
N TRP A 181 6.94 -14.50 7.05
CA TRP A 181 5.90 -14.45 8.07
C TRP A 181 5.85 -15.74 8.88
N GLU A 182 6.83 -15.92 9.77
CA GLU A 182 6.95 -17.10 10.65
C GLU A 182 5.62 -17.45 11.36
N PRO A 183 4.86 -16.51 11.96
CA PRO A 183 3.62 -16.87 12.64
C PRO A 183 2.54 -17.41 11.69
N VAL A 184 2.53 -16.97 10.42
CA VAL A 184 1.58 -17.45 9.42
C VAL A 184 1.99 -18.83 8.91
N LEU A 185 3.24 -18.98 8.50
CA LEU A 185 3.77 -20.25 7.98
C LEU A 185 3.75 -21.35 9.03
N GLY A 186 4.07 -21.01 10.28
CA GLY A 186 4.04 -21.91 11.43
C GLY A 186 2.65 -22.11 12.04
N LYS A 187 1.60 -21.45 11.53
CA LYS A 187 0.24 -21.46 12.10
C LYS A 187 0.22 -21.10 13.59
N GLN A 188 1.03 -20.13 13.99
CA GLN A 188 1.12 -19.61 15.35
C GLN A 188 0.21 -18.38 15.46
N GLY A 189 -0.99 -18.57 16.02
CA GLY A 189 -1.95 -17.49 16.23
C GLY A 189 -1.71 -16.74 17.53
N ALA A 190 -2.79 -16.38 18.23
CA ALA A 190 -2.70 -15.70 19.51
C ALA A 190 -2.00 -16.57 20.57
N HIS A 191 -1.26 -15.92 21.49
CA HIS A 191 -0.57 -16.60 22.60
C HIS A 191 -1.54 -17.38 23.50
N ASN A 192 -2.74 -16.84 23.73
CA ASN A 192 -3.80 -17.57 24.42
C ASN A 192 -4.54 -18.44 23.39
N THR A 193 -4.50 -19.75 23.59
CA THR A 193 -5.11 -20.77 22.72
C THR A 193 -6.61 -20.57 22.52
N ALA A 194 -7.33 -20.02 23.51
CA ALA A 194 -8.74 -19.69 23.38
C ALA A 194 -9.03 -18.61 22.33
N PHE A 195 -8.01 -17.86 21.91
CA PHE A 195 -8.08 -16.85 20.83
C PHE A 195 -7.21 -17.22 19.63
N ASN A 196 -6.62 -18.43 19.59
CA ASN A 196 -5.80 -18.86 18.48
C ASN A 196 -6.68 -19.25 17.29
N ALA A 197 -6.71 -18.40 16.26
CA ALA A 197 -7.52 -18.62 15.07
C ALA A 197 -7.24 -19.96 14.37
N TYR A 198 -6.01 -20.47 14.42
CA TYR A 198 -5.65 -21.75 13.79
C TYR A 198 -6.18 -22.96 14.57
N GLU A 199 -6.43 -22.82 15.87
CA GLU A 199 -7.05 -23.87 16.70
C GLU A 199 -8.59 -23.79 16.63
N LEU A 200 -9.13 -22.57 16.51
CA LEU A 200 -10.56 -22.34 16.39
C LEU A 200 -11.12 -22.71 15.01
N ALA A 201 -10.28 -22.73 13.97
CA ALA A 201 -10.66 -23.07 12.60
C ALA A 201 -10.07 -24.43 12.18
N PRO A 202 -10.85 -25.54 12.20
CA PRO A 202 -10.33 -26.89 11.96
C PRO A 202 -9.77 -27.10 10.54
N ASP A 203 -10.20 -26.30 9.57
CA ASP A 203 -9.74 -26.34 8.17
C ASP A 203 -8.72 -25.22 7.87
N ALA A 204 -7.72 -25.05 8.74
CA ALA A 204 -6.68 -24.05 8.53
C ALA A 204 -5.93 -24.30 7.22
N ALA A 205 -5.91 -23.30 6.33
CA ALA A 205 -5.22 -23.35 5.04
C ALA A 205 -3.78 -23.88 5.15
N HIS A 206 -3.34 -24.61 4.13
CA HIS A 206 -1.94 -25.04 4.04
C HIS A 206 -1.08 -23.90 3.50
N TYR A 207 0.01 -23.59 4.19
CA TYR A 207 0.97 -22.57 3.78
C TYR A 207 2.34 -23.19 3.58
N SER A 208 2.98 -22.86 2.46
CA SER A 208 4.37 -23.22 2.17
C SER A 208 5.11 -22.04 1.55
N ALA A 209 6.43 -21.98 1.76
CA ALA A 209 7.25 -20.88 1.27
C ALA A 209 7.28 -20.77 -0.26
N ASP A 210 6.87 -21.81 -0.98
CA ASP A 210 6.86 -21.91 -2.44
C ASP A 210 5.44 -21.85 -3.05
N MET A 211 4.39 -21.68 -2.25
CA MET A 211 2.99 -21.74 -2.72
C MET A 211 2.58 -20.63 -3.71
N CYS A 212 3.34 -19.54 -3.80
CA CYS A 212 3.07 -18.41 -4.69
C CYS A 212 4.25 -18.16 -5.67
N PRO A 213 4.61 -19.11 -6.54
CA PRO A 213 5.84 -19.04 -7.34
C PRO A 213 5.84 -17.87 -8.33
N VAL A 214 4.67 -17.56 -8.93
CA VAL A 214 4.51 -16.41 -9.85
C VAL A 214 4.74 -15.08 -9.13
N THR A 215 4.22 -14.93 -7.91
CA THR A 215 4.44 -13.72 -7.10
C THR A 215 5.91 -13.59 -6.73
N LEU A 216 6.54 -14.67 -6.27
CA LEU A 216 7.95 -14.64 -5.87
C LEU A 216 8.88 -14.31 -7.04
N ASP A 217 8.61 -14.87 -8.23
CA ASP A 217 9.34 -14.52 -9.44
C ASP A 217 9.16 -13.03 -9.82
N ALA A 218 7.93 -12.54 -9.84
CA ALA A 218 7.64 -11.13 -10.14
C ALA A 218 8.35 -10.18 -9.18
N LEU A 219 8.35 -10.48 -7.88
CA LEU A 219 9.05 -9.69 -6.86
C LEU A 219 10.58 -9.77 -7.04
N ALA A 220 11.11 -10.96 -7.31
CA ALA A 220 12.55 -11.20 -7.47
C ALA A 220 13.16 -10.52 -8.70
N ARG A 221 12.33 -10.07 -9.65
CA ARG A 221 12.73 -9.36 -10.87
C ARG A 221 12.35 -7.88 -10.89
N SER A 222 11.76 -7.38 -9.81
CA SER A 222 11.29 -5.98 -9.72
C SER A 222 12.34 -5.05 -9.10
N VAL A 223 12.45 -3.84 -9.65
CA VAL A 223 13.13 -2.68 -9.05
C VAL A 223 12.12 -1.55 -8.90
N PHE A 224 12.14 -0.86 -7.76
CA PHE A 224 11.37 0.35 -7.51
C PHE A 224 12.26 1.58 -7.57
N LEU A 225 11.88 2.52 -8.43
CA LEU A 225 12.32 3.91 -8.39
C LEU A 225 11.28 4.74 -7.65
N TYR A 226 11.74 5.67 -6.83
CA TYR A 226 10.88 6.48 -5.97
C TYR A 226 10.70 7.89 -6.52
N THR A 227 9.46 8.38 -6.51
CA THR A 227 9.16 9.80 -6.71
C THR A 227 9.37 10.59 -5.44
N ASN A 228 9.57 11.89 -5.57
CA ASN A 228 9.57 12.83 -4.47
C ASN A 228 8.79 14.08 -4.90
N PRO A 229 7.65 14.41 -4.28
CA PRO A 229 6.84 15.57 -4.67
C PRO A 229 7.58 16.93 -4.56
N GLU A 230 8.72 16.97 -3.88
CA GLU A 230 9.53 18.18 -3.68
C GLU A 230 10.77 18.25 -4.59
N ARG A 231 11.03 17.23 -5.42
CA ARG A 231 12.23 17.20 -6.26
C ARG A 231 12.10 18.16 -7.44
N SER A 232 13.19 18.88 -7.73
CA SER A 232 13.26 19.81 -8.86
C SER A 232 13.28 19.08 -10.20
N ARG A 233 12.93 19.78 -11.30
CA ARG A 233 12.99 19.20 -12.65
C ARG A 233 14.44 18.84 -13.04
N GLU A 234 15.39 19.68 -12.64
CA GLU A 234 16.81 19.48 -12.89
C GLU A 234 17.33 18.23 -12.18
N ASP A 235 16.96 18.04 -10.90
CA ASP A 235 17.35 16.85 -10.13
C ASP A 235 16.68 15.58 -10.66
N LEU A 236 15.42 15.68 -11.09
CA LEU A 236 14.72 14.57 -11.75
C LEU A 236 15.45 14.16 -13.04
N GLN A 237 15.78 15.11 -13.91
CA GLN A 237 16.52 14.82 -15.14
C GLN A 237 17.89 14.21 -14.84
N ALA A 238 18.61 14.75 -13.85
CA ALA A 238 19.91 14.21 -13.44
C ALA A 238 19.78 12.77 -12.92
N MET A 239 18.71 12.44 -12.19
CA MET A 239 18.42 11.09 -11.74
C MET A 239 18.10 10.16 -12.93
N ILE A 240 17.27 10.59 -13.88
CA ILE A 240 16.94 9.83 -15.08
C ILE A 240 18.20 9.49 -15.88
N GLU A 241 19.11 10.44 -16.08
CA GLU A 241 20.36 10.19 -16.79
C GLU A 241 21.29 9.20 -16.06
N LYS A 242 21.30 9.22 -14.72
CA LYS A 242 21.97 8.19 -13.92
C LYS A 242 21.35 6.81 -14.13
N VAL A 243 20.02 6.72 -14.14
CA VAL A 243 19.31 5.46 -14.40
C VAL A 243 19.64 4.93 -15.79
N LYS A 244 19.63 5.78 -16.84
CA LYS A 244 20.04 5.41 -18.21
C LYS A 244 21.47 4.85 -18.25
N ARG A 245 22.42 5.49 -17.54
CA ARG A 245 23.80 4.99 -17.45
C ARG A 245 23.92 3.66 -16.71
N ALA A 246 23.15 3.45 -15.65
CA ALA A 246 23.10 2.17 -14.95
C ALA A 246 22.51 1.08 -15.86
N ALA A 247 21.46 1.42 -16.61
CA ALA A 247 20.77 0.52 -17.53
C ALA A 247 21.62 0.08 -18.72
N ALA A 248 22.53 0.94 -19.20
CA ALA A 248 23.47 0.59 -20.27
C ALA A 248 24.56 -0.42 -19.85
N LYS A 249 24.68 -0.72 -18.55
CA LYS A 249 25.71 -1.59 -17.97
C LYS A 249 25.19 -2.99 -17.59
N ILE A 250 23.95 -3.32 -17.94
CA ILE A 250 23.28 -4.59 -17.61
C ILE A 250 22.88 -5.37 -18.85
#